data_AF-A0A942HM21-F1
#
_entry.id   AF-A0A942HM21-F1
#
_cell.length_a   1.000
_cell.length_b   1.000
_cell.length_c   1.000
_cell.angle_alpha   90.00
_cell.angle_beta   90.00
_cell.angle_gamma   90.00
#
_symmetry.space_group_name_H-M   'P 1'
#
loop_
_entity.id
_entity.type
_entity.pdbx_description
1 polymer ?
#
loop_
_entity_poly.entity_id
_entity_poly.type
_entity_poly.pdbx_seq_one_letter_code
_entity_poly.pdbx_strand_id
1 'polypeptide(L)'
;MARRRSDGSERGQATVELVAALPALLLAALLALQLLAAGYALTLADGAAEAGALALASGDSAADAARDALPGWARDDVSVEVQGGEVSVRLRPPSPFAALAARLEVSSTASARPGR
;
A
#
# COMPACT_ATOMS: atom_id res chain seq x y z
N MET A 1 -22.33 -43.46 -42.58
CA MET A 1 -22.23 -43.45 -41.10
C MET A 1 -21.54 -42.15 -40.68
N ALA A 2 -22.28 -41.08 -40.44
CA ALA A 2 -21.74 -39.75 -40.19
C ALA A 2 -21.49 -39.56 -38.68
N ARG A 3 -20.21 -39.45 -38.28
CA ARG A 3 -19.83 -39.07 -36.91
C ARG A 3 -20.07 -37.56 -36.72
N ARG A 4 -21.17 -37.19 -36.06
CA ARG A 4 -21.36 -35.86 -35.47
C ARG A 4 -20.31 -35.72 -34.36
N ARG A 5 -19.24 -34.96 -34.61
CA ARG A 5 -18.28 -34.59 -33.55
C ARG A 5 -18.89 -33.42 -32.77
N SER A 6 -19.28 -33.74 -31.54
CA SER A 6 -19.29 -32.94 -30.31
C SER A 6 -18.84 -31.47 -30.35
N ASP A 7 -19.62 -30.60 -30.99
CA ASP A 7 -19.50 -29.13 -30.92
C ASP A 7 -19.76 -28.59 -29.48
N GLY A 8 -20.41 -29.39 -28.63
CA GLY A 8 -20.59 -29.09 -27.20
C GLY A 8 -19.41 -29.45 -26.31
N SER A 9 -18.49 -30.33 -26.75
CA SER A 9 -17.31 -30.71 -25.97
C SER A 9 -16.25 -29.62 -25.98
N GLU A 10 -16.05 -28.97 -27.13
CA GLU A 10 -15.05 -27.90 -27.28
C GLU A 10 -15.45 -26.63 -26.51
N ARG A 11 -16.74 -26.24 -26.56
CA ARG A 11 -17.27 -25.10 -25.78
C ARG A 11 -17.28 -25.35 -24.26
N GLY A 12 -17.60 -26.57 -23.84
CA GLY A 12 -17.53 -26.98 -22.44
C GLY A 12 -16.09 -26.97 -21.90
N GLN A 13 -15.14 -27.46 -22.71
CA GLN A 13 -13.72 -27.48 -22.34
C GLN A 13 -13.14 -26.07 -22.18
N ALA A 14 -13.41 -25.15 -23.13
CA ALA A 14 -12.93 -23.77 -23.04
C ALA A 14 -13.46 -23.04 -21.78
N THR A 15 -14.71 -23.30 -21.40
CA THR A 15 -15.31 -22.72 -20.19
C THR A 15 -14.66 -23.28 -18.92
N VAL A 16 -14.39 -24.59 -18.89
CA VAL A 16 -13.71 -25.25 -17.75
C VAL A 16 -12.27 -24.77 -17.60
N GLU A 17 -11.53 -24.60 -18.70
CA GLU A 17 -10.17 -24.07 -18.69
C GLU A 17 -10.12 -22.63 -18.15
N LEU A 18 -11.06 -21.77 -18.54
CA LEU A 18 -11.15 -20.41 -18.00
C LEU A 18 -11.44 -20.42 -16.50
N VAL A 19 -12.41 -21.23 -16.05
CA VAL A 19 -12.74 -21.35 -14.62
C VAL A 19 -11.56 -21.90 -13.82
N ALA A 20 -10.79 -22.82 -14.39
CA ALA A 20 -9.56 -23.33 -13.78
C ALA A 20 -8.46 -22.26 -13.67
N ALA A 21 -8.42 -21.28 -14.58
CA ALA A 21 -7.48 -20.16 -14.56
C ALA A 21 -7.91 -19.01 -13.62
N LEU A 22 -9.20 -18.91 -13.25
CA LEU A 22 -9.73 -17.82 -12.41
C LEU A 22 -8.97 -17.64 -11.09
N PRO A 23 -8.66 -18.70 -10.29
CA PRO A 23 -7.92 -18.52 -9.04
C PRO A 23 -6.53 -17.90 -9.24
N ALA A 24 -5.82 -18.29 -10.31
CA ALA A 24 -4.51 -17.73 -10.64
C ALA A 24 -4.61 -16.26 -11.07
N LEU A 25 -5.62 -15.91 -11.87
CA LEU A 25 -5.89 -14.53 -12.27
C LEU A 25 -6.26 -13.64 -11.05
N LEU A 26 -7.11 -14.14 -10.16
CA LEU A 26 -7.46 -13.43 -8.93
C LEU A 26 -6.26 -13.24 -8.02
N LEU A 27 -5.40 -14.25 -7.89
CA LEU A 27 -4.15 -14.14 -7.13
C LEU A 27 -3.22 -13.10 -7.75
N ALA A 28 -3.04 -13.11 -9.07
CA ALA A 28 -2.22 -12.12 -9.76
C ALA A 28 -2.77 -10.69 -9.60
N ALA A 29 -4.09 -10.52 -9.72
CA ALA A 29 -4.76 -9.24 -9.47
C ALA A 29 -4.57 -8.77 -8.02
N LEU A 30 -4.71 -9.66 -7.04
CA LEU A 30 -4.48 -9.34 -5.64
C LEU A 30 -3.04 -8.89 -5.39
N LEU A 31 -2.05 -9.59 -5.97
CA LEU A 31 -0.64 -9.19 -5.86
C LEU A 31 -0.39 -7.81 -6.47
N ALA A 32 -0.94 -7.53 -7.66
CA ALA A 32 -0.82 -6.23 -8.30
C ALA A 32 -1.45 -5.11 -7.45
N LEU A 33 -2.67 -5.33 -6.94
CA LEU A 33 -3.35 -4.38 -6.05
C LEU A 33 -2.53 -4.15 -4.77
N GLN A 34 -1.93 -5.20 -4.20
CA GLN A 34 -1.14 -5.07 -3.00
C GLN A 34 0.15 -4.26 -3.22
N LEU A 35 0.80 -4.42 -4.37
CA LEU A 35 1.96 -3.60 -4.75
C LEU A 35 1.57 -2.14 -4.96
N LEU A 36 0.43 -1.88 -5.60
CA LEU A 36 -0.10 -0.52 -5.74
C LEU A 36 -0.41 0.11 -4.38
N ALA A 37 -1.01 -0.65 -3.45
CA ALA A 37 -1.26 -0.19 -2.09
C ALA A 37 0.03 0.15 -1.33
N ALA A 38 1.09 -0.66 -1.48
CA ALA A 38 2.40 -0.39 -0.90
C ALA A 38 3.04 0.87 -1.50
N GLY A 39 2.97 1.05 -2.81
CA GLY A 39 3.45 2.26 -3.48
C GLY A 39 2.70 3.52 -3.05
N TYR A 40 1.39 3.44 -2.92
CA TYR A 40 0.57 4.54 -2.41
C TYR A 40 0.91 4.88 -0.94
N ALA A 41 1.12 3.86 -0.11
CA ALA A 41 1.58 4.04 1.27
C ALA A 41 2.94 4.75 1.36
N LEU A 42 3.88 4.48 0.45
CA LEU A 42 5.17 5.20 0.37
C LEU A 42 4.95 6.69 0.10
N THR A 43 4.14 7.03 -0.92
CA THR A 43 3.83 8.43 -1.24
C THR A 43 3.19 9.16 -0.07
N LEU A 44 2.32 8.49 0.70
CA LEU A 44 1.74 9.06 1.91
C LEU A 44 2.78 9.25 3.03
N ALA A 45 3.67 8.29 3.24
CA ALA A 45 4.74 8.39 4.23
C ALA A 45 5.71 9.52 3.91
N ASP A 46 6.08 9.70 2.64
CA ASP A 46 6.92 10.81 2.16
C ASP A 46 6.28 12.17 2.49
N GLY A 47 5.01 12.36 2.09
CA GLY A 47 4.30 13.61 2.36
C GLY A 47 4.11 13.88 3.85
N ALA A 48 3.86 12.85 4.66
CA ALA A 48 3.76 12.96 6.11
C ALA A 48 5.10 13.32 6.76
N ALA A 49 6.20 12.71 6.32
CA ALA A 49 7.53 13.03 6.83
C ALA A 49 7.90 14.48 6.48
N GLU A 50 7.64 14.91 5.25
CA GLU A 50 7.85 16.30 4.81
C GLU A 50 7.02 17.29 5.62
N ALA A 51 5.72 17.03 5.81
CA ALA A 51 4.84 17.87 6.62
C ALA A 51 5.36 17.98 8.07
N GLY A 52 5.80 16.87 8.66
CA GLY A 52 6.41 16.88 9.98
C GLY A 52 7.72 17.67 10.04
N ALA A 53 8.59 17.53 9.04
CA ALA A 53 9.85 18.27 8.96
C ALA A 53 9.61 19.78 8.82
N LEU A 54 8.63 20.20 8.01
CA LEU A 54 8.23 21.60 7.89
C LEU A 54 7.70 22.16 9.22
N ALA A 55 6.84 21.41 9.91
CA ALA A 55 6.36 21.79 11.23
C ALA A 55 7.50 21.94 12.24
N LEU A 56 8.49 21.02 12.24
CA LEU A 56 9.69 21.16 13.07
C LEU A 56 10.48 22.42 12.77
N ALA A 57 10.65 22.77 11.50
CA ALA A 57 11.35 23.98 11.10
C ALA A 57 10.66 25.24 11.64
N SER A 58 9.32 25.20 11.74
CA SER A 58 8.47 26.27 12.26
C SER A 58 8.32 26.27 13.79
N GLY A 59 8.85 25.26 14.48
CA GLY A 59 8.70 25.12 15.94
C GLY A 59 7.37 24.51 16.39
N ASP A 60 6.60 23.95 15.46
CA ASP A 60 5.33 23.27 15.70
C ASP A 60 5.53 21.77 15.97
N SER A 61 4.44 21.09 16.34
CA SER A 61 4.45 19.64 16.56
C SER A 61 4.61 18.86 15.24
N ALA A 62 5.82 18.35 14.99
CA ALA A 62 6.10 17.45 13.86
C ALA A 62 5.14 16.26 13.79
N ALA A 63 4.89 15.67 14.96
CA ALA A 63 4.17 14.41 15.05
C ALA A 63 2.70 14.60 14.73
N ASP A 64 2.11 15.74 15.12
CA ASP A 64 0.72 16.05 14.80
C ASP A 64 0.59 16.44 13.32
N ALA A 65 1.50 17.26 12.79
CA ALA A 65 1.51 17.62 11.37
C ALA A 65 1.67 16.40 10.45
N ALA A 66 2.55 15.47 10.78
CA ALA A 66 2.73 14.23 10.04
C ALA A 66 1.48 13.34 10.08
N ARG A 67 0.80 13.23 11.23
CA ARG A 67 -0.47 12.48 11.35
C ARG A 67 -1.61 13.17 10.63
N ASP A 68 -1.65 14.50 10.64
CA ASP A 68 -2.69 15.28 10.01
C ASP A 68 -2.62 15.23 8.47
N ALA A 69 -1.42 15.08 7.92
CA ALA A 69 -1.20 14.86 6.50
C ALA A 69 -1.71 13.50 6.00
N LEU A 70 -2.00 12.55 6.90
CA LEU A 70 -2.44 11.20 6.54
C LEU A 70 -3.96 11.06 6.48
N PRO A 71 -4.47 10.19 5.56
CA PRO A 71 -5.87 9.81 5.53
C PRO A 71 -6.26 9.02 6.79
N GLY A 72 -7.54 9.05 7.17
CA GLY A 72 -8.02 8.47 8.43
C GLY A 72 -7.61 7.01 8.67
N TRP A 73 -7.64 6.16 7.63
CA TRP A 73 -7.25 4.75 7.75
C TRP A 73 -5.76 4.55 8.10
N ALA A 74 -4.90 5.50 7.73
CA ALA A 74 -3.47 5.47 8.01
C ALA A 74 -3.13 6.16 9.33
N ARG A 75 -3.88 7.21 9.67
CA ARG A 75 -3.68 8.04 10.86
C ARG A 75 -3.72 7.22 12.15
N ASP A 76 -4.55 6.18 12.20
CA ASP A 76 -4.76 5.38 13.41
C ASP A 76 -3.67 4.32 13.65
N ASP A 77 -2.91 3.90 12.63
CA ASP A 77 -1.87 2.85 12.71
C ASP A 77 -0.48 3.34 12.20
N VAL A 78 -0.25 4.65 12.24
CA VAL A 78 1.04 5.26 11.85
C VAL A 78 1.98 5.37 13.06
N SER A 79 3.25 5.04 12.85
CA SER A 79 4.34 5.32 13.78
C SER A 79 5.13 6.53 13.28
N VAL A 80 5.13 7.63 14.05
CA VAL A 80 5.93 8.82 13.77
C VAL A 80 7.00 8.97 14.85
N GLU A 81 8.26 9.02 14.43
CA GLU A 81 9.41 9.23 15.30
C GLU A 81 10.12 10.53 14.92
N VAL A 82 10.53 11.31 15.92
CA VAL A 82 11.25 12.57 15.72
C VAL A 82 12.58 12.49 16.47
N GLN A 83 13.69 12.59 15.75
CA GLN A 83 15.03 12.53 16.33
C GLN A 83 15.97 13.52 15.66
N GLY A 84 16.58 14.42 16.45
CA GLY A 84 17.67 15.28 15.97
C GLY A 84 17.34 16.20 14.79
N GLY A 85 16.06 16.54 14.58
CA GLY A 85 15.60 17.33 13.43
C GLY A 85 15.15 16.49 12.22
N GLU A 86 15.17 15.17 12.33
CA GLU A 86 14.61 14.24 11.36
C GLU A 86 13.25 13.70 11.84
N VAL A 87 12.29 13.61 10.93
CA VAL A 87 11.01 12.95 11.10
C VAL A 87 11.02 11.66 10.30
N SER A 88 10.74 10.55 10.98
CA SER A 88 10.56 9.23 10.38
C SER A 88 9.10 8.81 10.51
N VAL A 89 8.49 8.43 9.39
CA VAL A 89 7.10 7.96 9.32
C VAL A 89 7.10 6.52 8.83
N ARG A 90 6.49 5.63 9.60
CA ARG A 90 6.25 4.23 9.23
C ARG A 90 4.77 3.96 9.11
N LEU A 91 4.38 3.33 8.01
CA LEU A 91 2.98 3.12 7.62
C LEU A 91 2.80 1.73 7.02
N ARG A 92 1.66 1.11 7.32
CA ARG A 92 1.29 -0.19 6.74
C ARG A 92 0.25 0.01 5.65
N PRO A 93 0.45 -0.57 4.45
CA PRO A 93 -0.54 -0.47 3.41
C PRO A 93 -1.79 -1.27 3.78
N PRO A 94 -2.97 -0.86 3.28
CA PRO A 94 -4.18 -1.64 3.44
C PRO A 94 -3.99 -3.02 2.80
N SER A 95 -4.39 -4.06 3.51
CA SER A 95 -4.21 -5.44 3.09
C SER A 95 -5.33 -6.31 3.67
N PRO A 96 -5.83 -7.31 2.93
CA PRO A 96 -6.78 -8.28 3.46
C PRO A 96 -6.19 -9.16 4.56
N PHE A 97 -4.86 -9.23 4.67
CA PHE A 97 -4.15 -10.02 5.68
C PHE A 97 -3.19 -9.14 6.48
N ALA A 98 -3.34 -9.11 7.80
CA ALA A 98 -2.46 -8.33 8.69
C ALA A 98 -0.99 -8.74 8.57
N ALA A 99 -0.71 -10.04 8.41
CA ALA A 99 0.65 -10.53 8.19
C ALA A 99 1.28 -9.96 6.91
N LEU A 100 0.48 -9.76 5.85
CA LEU A 100 0.96 -9.17 4.61
C LEU A 100 1.15 -7.66 4.75
N ALA A 101 0.26 -6.97 5.48
CA ALA A 101 0.42 -5.55 5.82
C ALA A 101 1.75 -5.30 6.55
N ALA A 102 2.06 -6.13 7.56
CA ALA A 102 3.29 -6.04 8.32
C ALA A 102 4.55 -6.33 7.48
N ARG A 103 4.45 -7.20 6.47
CA ARG A 103 5.56 -7.49 5.55
C ARG A 103 5.78 -6.42 4.49
N LEU A 104 4.79 -5.56 4.29
CA LEU A 104 4.82 -4.46 3.33
C LEU A 104 4.83 -3.11 4.05
N GLU A 105 5.22 -3.09 5.33
CA GLU A 105 5.41 -1.84 6.06
C GLU A 105 6.45 -0.99 5.33
N VAL A 106 6.13 0.28 5.15
CA VAL A 106 6.95 1.25 4.44
C VAL A 106 7.38 2.35 5.40
N SER A 107 8.56 2.89 5.15
CA SER A 107 9.13 3.95 5.98
C SER A 107 9.67 5.06 5.10
N SER A 108 9.46 6.31 5.51
CA SER A 108 10.09 7.49 4.91
C SER A 108 10.66 8.40 5.98
N THR A 109 11.71 9.16 5.63
CA THR A 109 12.32 10.15 6.51
C THR A 109 12.49 11.49 5.81
N ALA A 110 12.33 12.57 6.57
CA ALA A 110 12.61 13.93 6.11
C ALA A 110 13.29 14.71 7.23
N SER A 111 14.30 15.50 6.90
CA SER A 111 15.03 16.31 7.88
C SER A 111 14.80 17.80 7.66
N ALA A 112 14.68 18.54 8.76
CA ALA A 112 14.67 19.98 8.76
C ALA A 112 15.80 20.49 9.66
N ARG A 113 16.56 21.45 9.14
CA ARG A 113 17.53 22.20 9.96
C ARG A 113 16.76 23.31 10.69
N PRO A 114 16.85 23.41 12.03
CA PRO A 114 16.22 24.51 12.75
C PRO A 114 16.71 25.84 12.19
N GLY A 115 15.78 26.74 11.84
CA GLY A 115 16.11 28.11 11.47
C GLY A 115 16.85 28.78 12.63
N ARG A 116 17.99 29.40 12.34
CA ARG A 116 18.71 30.25 13.30
C ARG A 116 17.95 31.54 13.56
#